data_AF-A0AAV9GUV0-F1
#
_entry.id   AF-A0AAV9GUV0-F1
#
_cell.length_a   1.000
_cell.length_b   1.000
_cell.length_c   1.000
_cell.angle_alpha   90.00
_cell.angle_beta   90.00
_cell.angle_gamma   90.00
#
_symmetry.space_group_name_H-M   'P 1'
#
loop_
_entity.id
_entity.type
_entity.pdbx_description
1 polymer ?
#
loop_
_entity_poly.entity_id
_entity_poly.type
_entity_poly.pdbx_seq_one_letter_code
_entity_poly.pdbx_strand_id
1 'polypeptide(L)'
;MESLLSLAFDNLSSYDGAKIKKGLKQVEGLLAQICLSGPSSPRKQSNAEGRSSESAPRKGLGDLGDDPAFWEFFKLQEGFEWNIAQRLLATLDWLVVRGGDGQYDLLIVNALDLIQGVLLLHPPSKVLFSRSMHMNLLLDLVEPVNCPAIQCATIITLVVALLDTPQNMRVFEQLDGLLTITSLFKNGETSREVKFRLTEFLYFYLTPETPSIPKAATRTDGAAPALLERSPSKLAKVFGGRAPDVAKNGRERSDSESGCTLTVEAKKQFVDRYLPGVVDELLKDLDTYKPFGGILS
;
A
#
# COMPACT_ATOMS: atom_id res chain seq x y z
N MET A 1 -7.82 -15.89 13.07
CA MET A 1 -7.07 -15.58 11.82
C MET A 1 -5.59 -15.99 11.88
N GLU A 2 -4.94 -15.88 13.05
CA GLU A 2 -3.52 -16.17 13.28
C GLU A 2 -3.04 -17.54 12.78
N SER A 3 -3.80 -18.62 13.01
CA SER A 3 -3.39 -19.97 12.56
C SER A 3 -3.28 -20.10 11.04
N LEU A 4 -4.13 -19.39 10.29
CA LEU A 4 -4.06 -19.33 8.82
C LEU A 4 -2.84 -18.55 8.37
N LEU A 5 -2.55 -17.43 9.04
CA LEU A 5 -1.36 -16.63 8.78
C LEU A 5 -0.08 -17.41 9.09
N SER A 6 -0.05 -18.14 10.20
CA SER A 6 1.09 -18.99 10.58
C SER A 6 1.40 -19.99 9.47
N LEU A 7 0.39 -20.74 9.03
CA LEU A 7 0.55 -21.72 7.97
C LEU A 7 0.94 -21.08 6.63
N ALA A 8 0.38 -19.91 6.31
CA ALA A 8 0.75 -19.17 5.12
C ALA A 8 2.21 -18.71 5.18
N PHE A 9 2.65 -18.20 6.33
CA PHE A 9 4.00 -17.67 6.52
C PHE A 9 5.06 -18.77 6.51
N ASP A 10 4.75 -19.94 7.07
CA ASP A 10 5.61 -21.13 6.95
C ASP A 10 5.82 -21.54 5.48
N ASN A 11 4.74 -21.48 4.68
CA ASN A 11 4.80 -21.77 3.25
C ASN A 11 5.55 -20.68 2.46
N LEU A 12 5.36 -19.40 2.80
CA LEU A 12 6.04 -18.26 2.16
C LEU A 12 7.54 -18.16 2.50
N SER A 13 7.94 -18.72 3.64
CA SER A 13 9.34 -18.77 4.09
C SER A 13 10.07 -20.02 3.57
N SER A 14 9.38 -20.88 2.83
CA SER A 14 9.96 -22.05 2.19
C SER A 14 10.85 -21.68 1.00
N TYR A 15 11.82 -22.53 0.67
CA TYR A 15 12.63 -22.44 -0.55
C TYR A 15 12.02 -23.14 -1.78
N ASP A 16 10.90 -23.83 -1.57
CA ASP A 16 10.16 -24.55 -2.61
C ASP A 16 9.05 -23.67 -3.21
N GLY A 17 9.14 -23.43 -4.53
CA GLY A 17 8.17 -22.62 -5.27
C GLY A 17 6.73 -23.14 -5.17
N ALA A 18 6.52 -24.45 -5.03
CA ALA A 18 5.17 -25.00 -4.84
C ALA A 18 4.57 -24.62 -3.47
N LYS A 19 5.41 -24.63 -2.43
CA LYS A 19 5.02 -24.15 -1.09
C LYS A 19 4.79 -22.64 -1.09
N ILE A 20 5.66 -21.85 -1.72
CA ILE A 20 5.44 -20.40 -1.84
C ILE A 20 4.12 -20.11 -2.55
N LYS A 21 3.85 -20.76 -3.68
CA LYS A 21 2.57 -20.66 -4.39
C LYS A 21 1.37 -20.98 -3.49
N LYS A 22 1.49 -22.01 -2.65
CA LYS A 22 0.46 -22.36 -1.66
C LYS A 22 0.28 -21.26 -0.61
N GLY A 23 1.38 -20.71 -0.10
CA GLY A 23 1.37 -19.59 0.85
C GLY A 23 0.68 -18.34 0.27
N LEU A 24 1.04 -17.96 -0.96
CA LEU A 24 0.40 -16.84 -1.67
C LEU A 24 -1.11 -17.05 -1.82
N LYS A 25 -1.54 -18.26 -2.23
CA LYS A 25 -2.98 -18.59 -2.31
C LYS A 25 -3.71 -18.55 -0.97
N GLN A 26 -3.04 -18.90 0.12
CA GLN A 26 -3.61 -18.81 1.46
C GLN A 26 -3.83 -17.35 1.88
N VAL A 27 -2.86 -16.49 1.59
CA VAL A 27 -3.00 -15.04 1.80
C VAL A 27 -4.11 -14.49 0.92
N GLU A 28 -4.13 -14.81 -0.37
CA GLU A 28 -5.17 -14.40 -1.31
C GLU A 28 -6.58 -14.78 -0.81
N GLY A 29 -6.75 -16.03 -0.38
CA GLY A 29 -8.02 -16.51 0.16
C GLY A 29 -8.47 -15.77 1.41
N LEU A 30 -7.53 -15.42 2.30
CA LEU A 30 -7.81 -14.60 3.48
C LEU A 30 -8.27 -13.19 3.10
N LEU A 31 -7.55 -12.52 2.20
CA LEU A 31 -7.91 -11.16 1.74
C LEU A 31 -9.26 -11.16 1.01
N ALA A 32 -9.51 -12.17 0.18
CA ALA A 32 -10.79 -12.35 -0.50
C ALA A 32 -11.94 -12.51 0.52
N GLN A 33 -11.75 -13.29 1.57
CA GLN A 33 -12.78 -13.49 2.60
C GLN A 33 -13.10 -12.19 3.35
N ILE A 34 -12.10 -11.33 3.57
CA ILE A 34 -12.29 -10.01 4.20
C ILE A 34 -13.09 -9.08 3.28
N CYS A 35 -12.78 -9.07 1.98
CA CYS A 35 -13.42 -8.19 0.99
C CYS A 35 -14.81 -8.65 0.54
N LEU A 36 -15.16 -9.91 0.73
CA LEU A 36 -16.47 -10.46 0.36
C LEU A 36 -17.47 -10.28 1.51
N SER A 37 -18.73 -10.05 1.18
CA SER A 37 -19.79 -10.08 2.18
C SER A 37 -19.88 -11.48 2.78
N GLY A 38 -19.52 -11.62 4.05
CA GLY A 38 -19.91 -12.78 4.84
C GLY A 38 -21.44 -12.93 4.81
N PRO A 39 -21.99 -14.14 4.98
CA PRO A 39 -23.43 -14.35 4.94
C PRO A 39 -24.06 -13.53 6.06
N SER A 40 -24.62 -12.38 5.72
CA SER A 40 -25.54 -11.65 6.57
C SER A 40 -26.67 -12.61 6.95
N SER A 41 -26.81 -12.90 8.25
CA SER A 41 -27.98 -13.37 9.01
C SER A 41 -29.18 -13.93 8.22
N PRO A 42 -29.78 -15.08 8.61
CA PRO A 42 -30.74 -15.83 7.79
C PRO A 42 -31.98 -14.99 7.49
N ARG A 43 -32.01 -14.35 6.32
CA ARG A 43 -33.24 -13.87 5.73
C ARG A 43 -34.04 -15.09 5.29
N LYS A 44 -35.10 -15.35 6.04
CA LYS A 44 -36.23 -16.26 5.74
C LYS A 44 -36.21 -16.77 4.29
N GLN A 45 -36.00 -18.07 4.15
CA GLN A 45 -36.28 -18.81 2.92
C GLN A 45 -37.69 -18.45 2.42
N SER A 46 -37.75 -17.71 1.33
CA SER A 46 -38.89 -17.75 0.42
C SER A 46 -38.39 -18.41 -0.85
N ASN A 47 -38.92 -19.61 -1.12
CA ASN A 47 -38.71 -20.41 -2.32
C ASN A 47 -38.57 -19.57 -3.59
N ALA A 48 -37.46 -19.76 -4.29
CA ALA A 48 -37.39 -19.57 -5.74
C ALA A 48 -36.32 -20.51 -6.29
N GLU A 49 -36.78 -21.60 -6.89
CA GLU A 49 -35.96 -22.50 -7.69
C GLU A 49 -35.44 -21.76 -8.94
N GLY A 50 -34.13 -21.86 -9.17
CA GLY A 50 -33.50 -21.58 -10.45
C GLY A 50 -32.94 -20.17 -10.64
N ARG A 51 -31.62 -20.01 -10.52
CA ARG A 51 -30.74 -19.27 -11.47
C ARG A 51 -29.28 -19.26 -10.99
N SER A 52 -28.39 -19.33 -11.99
CA SER A 52 -26.99 -18.90 -12.08
C SER A 52 -26.20 -18.57 -10.80
N SER A 53 -24.93 -19.02 -10.76
CA SER A 53 -23.90 -18.62 -9.79
C SER A 53 -23.76 -17.09 -9.69
N GLU A 54 -24.58 -16.44 -8.88
CA GLU A 54 -24.41 -15.04 -8.52
C GLU A 54 -23.28 -14.95 -7.50
N SER A 55 -22.18 -14.32 -7.91
CA SER A 55 -21.07 -13.98 -7.04
C SER A 55 -21.59 -13.17 -5.85
N ALA A 56 -21.14 -13.53 -4.64
CA ALA A 56 -21.50 -12.80 -3.43
C ALA A 56 -21.28 -11.29 -3.60
N PRO A 57 -22.18 -10.43 -3.09
CA PRO A 57 -22.04 -8.99 -3.23
C PRO A 57 -20.71 -8.53 -2.61
N ARG A 58 -19.90 -7.82 -3.40
CA ARG A 58 -18.62 -7.25 -2.97
C ARG A 58 -18.90 -6.09 -2.01
N LYS A 59 -18.20 -6.02 -0.89
CA LYS A 59 -18.27 -4.87 0.03
C LYS A 59 -17.51 -3.70 -0.57
N GLY A 60 -18.03 -2.47 -0.44
CA GLY A 60 -17.21 -1.29 -0.64
C GLY A 60 -16.17 -1.17 0.47
N LEU A 61 -15.02 -0.53 0.21
CA LEU A 61 -14.00 -0.26 1.24
C LEU A 61 -14.59 0.49 2.45
N GLY A 62 -15.56 1.38 2.22
CA GLY A 62 -16.27 2.11 3.29
C GLY A 62 -17.14 1.23 4.19
N ASP A 63 -17.59 0.07 3.70
CA ASP A 63 -18.46 -0.85 4.46
C ASP A 63 -17.65 -1.83 5.32
N LEU A 64 -16.32 -1.89 5.13
CA LEU A 64 -15.44 -2.78 5.91
C LEU A 64 -15.23 -2.29 7.35
N GLY A 65 -15.43 -0.99 7.60
CA GLY A 65 -15.22 -0.37 8.91
C GLY A 65 -16.08 -0.93 10.03
N ASP A 66 -17.18 -1.62 9.72
CA ASP A 66 -18.05 -2.26 10.72
C ASP A 66 -17.87 -3.78 10.80
N ASP A 67 -17.01 -4.39 9.97
CA ASP A 67 -16.80 -5.83 9.92
C ASP A 67 -15.82 -6.31 11.01
N PRO A 68 -16.25 -7.13 11.99
CA PRO A 68 -15.35 -7.66 13.02
C PRO A 68 -14.15 -8.43 12.47
N ALA A 69 -14.30 -9.14 11.34
CA ALA A 69 -13.22 -9.87 10.72
C ALA A 69 -12.16 -8.93 10.11
N PHE A 70 -12.59 -7.80 9.56
CA PHE A 70 -11.70 -6.75 9.10
C PHE A 70 -10.93 -6.10 10.26
N TRP A 71 -11.59 -5.83 11.39
CA TRP A 71 -10.92 -5.30 12.59
C TRP A 71 -9.87 -6.26 13.15
N GLU A 72 -10.18 -7.56 13.22
CA GLU A 72 -9.19 -8.56 13.66
C GLU A 72 -8.01 -8.61 12.69
N PHE A 73 -8.27 -8.60 11.38
CA PHE A 73 -7.22 -8.49 10.37
C PHE A 73 -6.36 -7.25 10.58
N PHE A 74 -6.97 -6.07 10.65
CA PHE A 74 -6.30 -4.79 10.78
C PHE A 74 -5.41 -4.78 12.03
N LYS A 75 -5.93 -5.24 13.17
CA LYS A 75 -5.17 -5.36 14.43
C LYS A 75 -3.96 -6.29 14.29
N LEU A 76 -4.08 -7.40 13.58
CA LEU A 76 -2.96 -8.31 13.34
C LEU A 76 -1.88 -7.66 12.45
N GLN A 77 -2.28 -6.83 11.49
CA GLN A 77 -1.35 -6.16 10.58
C GLN A 77 -0.51 -5.05 11.26
N GLU A 78 -0.99 -4.47 12.37
CA GLU A 78 -0.22 -3.52 13.20
C GLU A 78 1.00 -4.18 13.88
N GLY A 79 0.94 -5.48 14.14
CA GLY A 79 2.04 -6.24 14.75
C GLY A 79 3.08 -6.70 13.72
N PHE A 80 4.35 -6.74 14.11
CA PHE A 80 5.42 -7.24 13.23
C PHE A 80 5.29 -8.75 12.93
N GLU A 81 4.70 -9.53 13.85
CA GLU A 81 4.58 -10.99 13.74
C GLU A 81 3.63 -11.42 12.61
N TRP A 82 2.56 -10.65 12.41
CA TRP A 82 1.44 -11.02 11.52
C TRP A 82 1.27 -10.08 10.32
N ASN A 83 2.19 -9.11 10.15
CA ASN A 83 2.15 -8.18 9.02
C ASN A 83 2.47 -8.90 7.69
N ILE A 84 1.43 -9.05 6.88
CA ILE A 84 1.48 -9.75 5.60
C ILE A 84 2.35 -8.99 4.60
N ALA A 85 2.26 -7.65 4.55
CA ALA A 85 3.05 -6.85 3.60
C ALA A 85 4.56 -7.05 3.82
N GLN A 86 5.00 -7.06 5.08
CA GLN A 86 6.39 -7.34 5.44
C GLN A 86 6.81 -8.76 5.03
N ARG A 87 5.96 -9.76 5.25
CA ARG A 87 6.25 -11.15 4.85
C ARG A 87 6.35 -11.25 3.33
N LEU A 88 5.40 -10.66 2.60
CA LEU A 88 5.39 -10.66 1.13
C LEU A 88 6.60 -9.96 0.55
N LEU A 89 7.04 -8.83 1.12
CA LEU A 89 8.28 -8.15 0.70
C LEU A 89 9.50 -9.04 0.87
N ALA A 90 9.61 -9.73 2.01
CA ALA A 90 10.72 -10.67 2.23
C ALA A 90 10.65 -11.91 1.33
N THR A 91 9.45 -12.32 0.90
CA THR A 91 9.29 -13.39 -0.11
C THR A 91 9.64 -12.87 -1.51
N LEU A 92 9.26 -11.64 -1.84
CA LEU A 92 9.56 -10.99 -3.12
C LEU A 92 11.06 -10.83 -3.32
N ASP A 93 11.77 -10.31 -2.31
CA ASP A 93 13.25 -10.20 -2.31
C ASP A 93 13.91 -11.53 -2.65
N TRP A 94 13.46 -12.61 -2.01
CA TRP A 94 13.95 -13.97 -2.29
C TRP A 94 13.64 -14.44 -3.73
N LEU A 95 12.44 -14.17 -4.24
CA LEU A 95 12.02 -14.56 -5.58
C LEU A 95 12.84 -13.85 -6.65
N VAL A 96 13.15 -12.56 -6.46
CA VAL A 96 13.95 -11.74 -7.37
C VAL A 96 15.39 -12.26 -7.44
N VAL A 97 16.03 -12.48 -6.29
CA VAL A 97 17.43 -12.95 -6.24
C VAL A 97 17.62 -14.30 -6.94
N ARG A 98 16.59 -15.14 -7.00
CA ARG A 98 16.67 -16.49 -7.58
C ARG A 98 15.96 -16.64 -8.93
N GLY A 99 15.25 -15.61 -9.39
CA GLY A 99 14.35 -15.65 -10.54
C GLY A 99 15.00 -15.60 -11.92
N GLY A 100 16.31 -15.84 -12.04
CA GLY A 100 17.10 -15.52 -13.24
C GLY A 100 16.57 -16.06 -14.58
N ASP A 101 15.92 -17.23 -14.59
CA ASP A 101 15.36 -17.83 -15.82
C ASP A 101 13.83 -17.63 -15.95
N GLY A 102 13.25 -16.67 -15.24
CA GLY A 102 11.81 -16.39 -15.25
C GLY A 102 10.93 -17.44 -14.57
N GLN A 103 11.54 -18.44 -13.91
CA GLN A 103 10.83 -19.55 -13.24
C GLN A 103 9.85 -19.08 -12.16
N TYR A 104 10.07 -17.90 -11.61
CA TYR A 104 9.29 -17.33 -10.52
C TYR A 104 8.44 -16.13 -10.94
N ASP A 105 8.37 -15.78 -12.23
CA ASP A 105 7.65 -14.59 -12.71
C ASP A 105 6.21 -14.54 -12.24
N LEU A 106 5.49 -15.67 -12.36
CA LEU A 106 4.12 -15.76 -11.90
C LEU A 106 3.99 -15.59 -10.38
N LEU A 107 4.97 -16.05 -9.60
CA LEU A 107 4.97 -15.86 -8.15
C LEU A 107 5.29 -14.42 -7.77
N ILE A 108 6.19 -13.76 -8.51
CA ILE A 108 6.52 -12.33 -8.35
C ILE A 108 5.27 -11.48 -8.61
N VAL A 109 4.59 -11.68 -9.73
CA VAL A 109 3.35 -10.98 -10.07
C VAL A 109 2.28 -11.18 -8.98
N ASN A 110 2.05 -12.43 -8.55
CA ASN A 110 1.08 -12.71 -7.49
C ASN A 110 1.47 -12.05 -6.15
N ALA A 111 2.76 -12.00 -5.80
CA ALA A 111 3.22 -11.34 -4.59
C ALA A 111 3.00 -9.82 -4.66
N LEU A 112 3.27 -9.20 -5.81
CA LEU A 112 3.00 -7.77 -6.06
C LEU A 112 1.50 -7.44 -5.94
N ASP A 113 0.63 -8.25 -6.53
CA ASP A 113 -0.83 -8.06 -6.45
C ASP A 113 -1.34 -8.20 -5.01
N LEU A 114 -0.81 -9.14 -4.24
CA LEU A 114 -1.14 -9.27 -2.82
C LEU A 114 -0.59 -8.11 -1.98
N ILE A 115 0.60 -7.60 -2.29
CA ILE A 115 1.14 -6.40 -1.64
C ILE A 115 0.18 -5.22 -1.89
N GLN A 116 -0.27 -5.01 -3.13
CA GLN A 116 -1.26 -3.97 -3.45
C GLN A 116 -2.52 -4.12 -2.59
N GLY A 117 -3.11 -5.31 -2.56
CA GLY A 117 -4.32 -5.58 -1.77
C GLY A 117 -4.14 -5.32 -0.28
N VAL A 118 -3.03 -5.75 0.31
CA VAL A 118 -2.72 -5.53 1.72
C VAL A 118 -2.50 -4.05 2.02
N LEU A 119 -1.81 -3.30 1.15
CA LEU A 119 -1.58 -1.87 1.34
C LEU A 119 -2.86 -1.04 1.25
N LEU A 120 -3.84 -1.49 0.47
CA LEU A 120 -5.16 -0.85 0.38
C LEU A 120 -6.03 -1.19 1.61
N LEU A 121 -5.97 -2.41 2.11
CA LEU A 121 -6.73 -2.83 3.31
C LEU A 121 -6.10 -2.35 4.62
N HIS A 122 -4.77 -2.17 4.64
CA HIS A 122 -4.01 -1.70 5.78
C HIS A 122 -3.03 -0.58 5.34
N PRO A 123 -3.52 0.65 5.16
CA PRO A 123 -2.70 1.80 4.78
C PRO A 123 -1.46 2.04 5.65
N PRO A 124 -1.45 1.78 6.97
CA PRO A 124 -0.23 1.92 7.78
C PRO A 124 0.94 1.08 7.29
N SER A 125 0.71 -0.06 6.62
CA SER A 125 1.77 -0.89 6.03
C SER A 125 2.57 -0.17 4.93
N LYS A 126 2.06 0.93 4.35
CA LYS A 126 2.80 1.74 3.38
C LYS A 126 4.09 2.30 3.97
N VAL A 127 4.20 2.45 5.31
CA VAL A 127 5.43 2.89 5.98
C VAL A 127 6.65 2.01 5.67
N LEU A 128 6.44 0.75 5.25
CA LEU A 128 7.53 -0.14 4.86
C LEU A 128 8.36 0.43 3.69
N PHE A 129 7.72 1.18 2.78
CA PHE A 129 8.35 1.78 1.61
C PHE A 129 9.04 3.11 1.90
N SER A 130 8.98 3.61 3.15
CA SER A 130 9.84 4.73 3.58
C SER A 130 11.30 4.29 3.76
N ARG A 131 11.57 2.98 3.68
CA ARG A 131 12.92 2.40 3.74
C ARG A 131 13.44 2.19 2.32
N SER A 132 14.64 2.69 2.05
CA SER A 132 15.25 2.61 0.73
C SER A 132 15.38 1.18 0.19
N MET A 133 15.64 0.19 1.07
CA MET A 133 15.73 -1.22 0.68
C MET A 133 14.45 -1.71 -0.03
N HIS A 134 13.27 -1.48 0.58
CA HIS A 134 12.01 -1.97 -0.01
C HIS A 134 11.60 -1.17 -1.25
N MET A 135 11.94 0.13 -1.30
CA MET A 135 11.70 0.94 -2.49
C MET A 135 12.59 0.50 -3.66
N ASN A 136 13.90 0.26 -3.41
CA ASN A 136 14.82 -0.27 -4.42
C ASN A 136 14.36 -1.62 -4.95
N LEU A 137 13.84 -2.52 -4.10
CA LEU A 137 13.28 -3.78 -4.56
C LEU A 137 12.19 -3.58 -5.64
N LEU A 138 11.34 -2.55 -5.50
CA LEU A 138 10.37 -2.22 -6.54
C LEU A 138 11.05 -1.58 -7.77
N LEU A 139 12.04 -0.70 -7.59
CA LEU A 139 12.74 -0.09 -8.72
C LEU A 139 13.51 -1.11 -9.56
N ASP A 140 14.14 -2.09 -8.92
CA ASP A 140 14.85 -3.20 -9.57
C ASP A 140 13.89 -4.05 -10.43
N LEU A 141 12.65 -4.23 -9.96
CA LEU A 141 11.61 -4.95 -10.69
C LEU A 141 11.03 -4.16 -11.88
N VAL A 142 11.19 -2.83 -11.92
CA VAL A 142 10.81 -2.00 -13.08
C VAL A 142 11.83 -2.11 -14.21
N GLU A 143 13.07 -2.54 -13.94
CA GLU A 143 14.13 -2.54 -14.95
C GLU A 143 13.76 -3.31 -16.25
N PRO A 144 14.32 -2.90 -17.41
CA PRO A 144 14.01 -3.49 -18.72
C PRO A 144 14.26 -5.01 -18.83
N VAL A 145 15.08 -5.58 -17.95
CA VAL A 145 15.39 -7.01 -17.92
C VAL A 145 14.18 -7.88 -17.54
N ASN A 146 13.24 -7.32 -16.78
CA ASN A 146 12.06 -8.03 -16.32
C ASN A 146 10.99 -8.09 -17.40
N CYS A 147 10.19 -9.16 -17.37
CA CYS A 147 9.12 -9.33 -18.35
C CYS A 147 8.01 -8.25 -18.16
N PRO A 148 7.26 -7.91 -19.22
CA PRO A 148 6.24 -6.86 -19.16
C PRO A 148 5.21 -7.02 -18.04
N ALA A 149 4.83 -8.26 -17.70
CA ALA A 149 3.86 -8.53 -16.64
C ALA A 149 4.38 -8.10 -15.26
N ILE A 150 5.66 -8.36 -14.96
CA ILE A 150 6.31 -7.92 -13.72
C ILE A 150 6.39 -6.40 -13.69
N GLN A 151 6.82 -5.77 -14.78
CA GLN A 151 6.91 -4.30 -14.86
C GLN A 151 5.55 -3.64 -14.63
N CYS A 152 4.49 -4.12 -15.30
CA CYS A 152 3.12 -3.62 -15.10
C CYS A 152 2.67 -3.76 -13.64
N ALA A 153 2.80 -4.95 -13.04
CA ALA A 153 2.40 -5.19 -11.65
C ALA A 153 3.21 -4.33 -10.66
N THR A 154 4.49 -4.12 -10.94
CA THR A 154 5.38 -3.31 -10.11
C THR A 154 5.02 -1.83 -10.18
N ILE A 155 4.72 -1.30 -11.37
CA ILE A 155 4.28 0.09 -11.53
C ILE A 155 2.98 0.35 -10.77
N ILE A 156 2.01 -0.58 -10.81
CA ILE A 156 0.78 -0.47 -10.02
C ILE A 156 1.09 -0.53 -8.52
N THR A 157 1.99 -1.43 -8.11
CA THR A 157 2.43 -1.54 -6.71
C THR A 157 3.09 -0.25 -6.22
N LEU A 158 3.92 0.41 -7.06
CA LEU A 158 4.47 1.73 -6.78
C LEU A 158 3.36 2.77 -6.59
N VAL A 159 2.36 2.84 -7.48
CA VAL A 159 1.22 3.77 -7.30
C VAL A 159 0.57 3.56 -5.93
N VAL A 160 0.23 2.31 -5.58
CA VAL A 160 -0.41 2.00 -4.28
C VAL A 160 0.47 2.37 -3.08
N ALA A 161 1.78 2.08 -3.16
CA ALA A 161 2.73 2.39 -2.10
C ALA A 161 2.98 3.89 -1.91
N LEU A 162 2.86 4.68 -2.98
CA LEU A 162 3.09 6.12 -2.99
C LEU A 162 1.81 6.93 -2.72
N LEU A 163 0.64 6.38 -3.01
CA LEU A 163 -0.66 7.02 -2.85
C LEU A 163 -0.88 7.49 -1.41
N ASP A 164 -1.25 8.77 -1.26
CA ASP A 164 -1.46 9.47 0.02
C ASP A 164 -0.28 9.36 1.01
N THR A 165 0.93 9.12 0.50
CA THR A 165 2.13 8.92 1.32
C THR A 165 3.30 9.74 0.77
N PRO A 166 3.31 11.08 0.96
CA PRO A 166 4.34 11.95 0.40
C PRO A 166 5.75 11.54 0.84
N GLN A 167 5.92 11.03 2.06
CA GLN A 167 7.20 10.50 2.54
C GLN A 167 7.76 9.37 1.64
N ASN A 168 6.92 8.44 1.20
CA ASN A 168 7.36 7.39 0.29
C ASN A 168 7.70 7.96 -1.08
N MET A 169 6.96 8.98 -1.53
CA MET A 169 7.27 9.68 -2.79
C MET A 169 8.63 10.37 -2.72
N ARG A 170 8.99 10.98 -1.58
CA ARG A 170 10.33 11.54 -1.37
C ARG A 170 11.42 10.46 -1.48
N VAL A 171 11.22 9.29 -0.89
CA VAL A 171 12.18 8.18 -0.96
C VAL A 171 12.33 7.65 -2.39
N PHE A 172 11.22 7.49 -3.11
CA PHE A 172 11.22 7.11 -4.53
C PHE A 172 12.04 8.10 -5.38
N GLU A 173 11.85 9.40 -5.19
CA GLU A 173 12.60 10.41 -5.92
C GLU A 173 14.09 10.45 -5.56
N GLN A 174 14.43 10.28 -4.28
CA GLN A 174 15.81 10.22 -3.81
C GLN A 174 16.60 9.03 -4.37
N LEU A 175 15.90 7.96 -4.75
CA LEU A 175 16.47 6.75 -5.34
C LEU A 175 16.42 6.77 -6.88
N ASP A 176 16.35 7.97 -7.47
CA ASP A 176 16.27 8.16 -8.92
C ASP A 176 15.09 7.42 -9.58
N GLY A 177 14.03 7.13 -8.83
CA GLY A 177 12.88 6.38 -9.33
C GLY A 177 12.21 7.05 -10.54
N LEU A 178 12.21 8.39 -10.57
CA LEU A 178 11.68 9.13 -11.72
C LEU A 178 12.57 8.96 -12.97
N LEU A 179 13.90 8.90 -12.81
CA LEU A 179 14.80 8.60 -13.91
C LEU A 179 14.54 7.17 -14.43
N THR A 180 14.32 6.19 -13.55
CA THR A 180 13.99 4.80 -13.93
C THR A 180 12.70 4.74 -14.76
N ILE A 181 11.61 5.34 -14.27
CA ILE A 181 10.31 5.38 -14.95
C ILE A 181 10.42 6.08 -16.32
N THR A 182 11.05 7.26 -16.37
CA THR A 182 11.14 8.03 -17.61
C THR A 182 12.10 7.42 -18.62
N SER A 183 13.16 6.75 -18.18
CA SER A 183 14.08 6.01 -19.05
C SER A 183 13.40 4.81 -19.68
N LEU A 184 12.62 4.05 -18.90
CA LEU A 184 11.82 2.94 -19.42
C LEU A 184 10.74 3.44 -20.39
N PHE A 185 10.13 4.60 -20.12
CA PHE A 185 9.13 5.21 -21.00
C PHE A 185 9.71 5.61 -22.38
N LYS A 186 10.91 6.20 -22.36
CA LYS A 186 11.64 6.60 -23.59
C LYS A 186 12.15 5.41 -24.39
N ASN A 187 12.39 4.27 -23.77
CA ASN A 187 12.92 3.11 -24.47
C ASN A 187 11.94 2.66 -25.59
N GLY A 188 12.47 2.53 -26.81
CA GLY A 188 11.73 2.10 -27.99
C GLY A 188 11.27 0.65 -27.90
N GLU A 189 11.98 -0.18 -27.13
CA GLU A 189 11.71 -1.61 -26.96
C GLU A 189 10.63 -1.89 -25.90
N THR A 190 10.30 -0.90 -25.06
CA THR A 190 9.27 -1.06 -24.03
C THR A 190 7.91 -1.35 -24.66
N SER A 191 7.26 -2.39 -24.16
CA SER A 191 5.96 -2.84 -24.68
C SER A 191 4.87 -1.77 -24.52
N ARG A 192 3.87 -1.79 -25.40
CA ARG A 192 2.74 -0.84 -25.36
C ARG A 192 2.00 -0.87 -24.02
N GLU A 193 1.83 -2.06 -23.43
CA GLU A 193 1.14 -2.23 -22.16
C GLU A 193 1.92 -1.56 -21.01
N VAL A 194 3.24 -1.74 -20.98
CA VAL A 194 4.09 -1.10 -19.97
C VAL A 194 4.11 0.41 -20.17
N LYS A 195 4.18 0.90 -21.42
CA LYS A 195 4.06 2.35 -21.71
C LYS A 195 2.74 2.93 -21.21
N PHE A 196 1.64 2.20 -21.34
CA PHE A 196 0.35 2.62 -20.80
C PHE A 196 0.39 2.75 -19.27
N ARG A 197 0.95 1.77 -18.56
CA ARG A 197 1.12 1.84 -17.10
C ARG A 197 2.06 2.96 -16.65
N LEU A 198 3.14 3.21 -17.40
CA LEU A 198 4.05 4.32 -17.14
C LEU A 198 3.35 5.68 -17.31
N THR A 199 2.49 5.82 -18.33
CA THR A 199 1.67 7.02 -18.51
C THR A 199 0.69 7.21 -17.34
N GLU A 200 0.00 6.16 -16.89
CA GLU A 200 -0.86 6.23 -15.70
C GLU A 200 -0.08 6.65 -14.45
N PHE A 201 1.15 6.12 -14.28
CA PHE A 201 2.03 6.52 -13.19
C PHE A 201 2.43 7.99 -13.28
N LEU A 202 2.76 8.51 -14.47
CA LEU A 202 3.12 9.92 -14.65
C LEU A 202 1.93 10.84 -14.37
N TYR A 203 0.71 10.45 -14.79
CA TYR A 203 -0.50 11.17 -14.42
C TYR A 203 -0.70 11.19 -12.90
N PHE A 204 -0.59 10.03 -12.24
CA PHE A 204 -0.64 9.94 -10.79
C PHE A 204 0.42 10.82 -10.12
N TYR A 205 1.67 10.76 -10.57
CA TYR A 205 2.77 11.53 -10.00
C TYR A 205 2.50 13.02 -10.05
N LEU A 206 1.95 13.52 -11.18
CA LEU A 206 1.62 14.93 -11.39
C LEU A 206 0.34 15.39 -10.66
N THR A 207 -0.41 14.50 -10.00
CA THR A 207 -1.53 14.94 -9.15
C THR A 207 -1.04 15.66 -7.89
N PRO A 208 -1.82 16.63 -7.38
CA PRO A 208 -1.53 17.28 -6.10
C PRO A 208 -1.36 16.25 -4.98
N GLU A 209 -0.38 16.46 -4.11
CA GLU A 209 -0.20 15.59 -2.94
C GLU A 209 -1.19 16.00 -1.84
N THR A 210 -2.05 15.07 -1.43
CA THR A 210 -2.85 15.20 -0.22
C THR A 210 -1.99 14.84 0.99
N PRO A 211 -1.95 15.67 2.06
CA PRO A 211 -1.31 15.27 3.30
C PRO A 211 -1.99 14.00 3.84
N SER A 212 -1.19 13.02 4.25
CA SER A 212 -1.68 11.78 4.86
C SER A 212 -2.56 12.11 6.08
N ILE A 213 -3.78 11.54 6.10
CA ILE A 213 -4.86 11.62 7.12
C ILE A 213 -4.49 12.37 8.41
N PRO A 214 -5.21 13.44 8.80
CA PRO A 214 -4.98 14.12 10.07
C PRO A 214 -5.19 13.14 11.23
N LYS A 215 -4.18 12.97 12.09
CA LYS A 215 -4.39 12.43 13.45
C LYS A 215 -5.59 13.15 14.05
N ALA A 216 -6.57 12.37 14.52
CA ALA A 216 -7.83 12.84 15.08
C ALA A 216 -7.65 14.21 15.74
N ALA A 217 -8.16 15.25 15.07
CA ALA A 217 -8.14 16.60 15.59
C ALA A 217 -8.72 16.54 17.00
N THR A 218 -7.89 16.84 17.99
CA THR A 218 -8.34 17.10 19.35
C THR A 218 -9.28 18.30 19.23
N ARG A 219 -10.58 18.04 19.25
CA ARG A 219 -11.61 19.07 19.30
C ARG A 219 -11.47 19.81 20.63
N THR A 220 -10.60 20.80 20.68
CA THR A 220 -10.73 21.90 21.64
C THR A 220 -11.67 22.91 21.01
N ASP A 221 -12.95 22.85 21.41
CA ASP A 221 -13.79 24.03 21.69
C ASP A 221 -15.22 23.62 22.10
N GLY A 222 -15.55 23.82 23.38
CA GLY A 222 -16.88 24.24 23.85
C GLY A 222 -18.01 23.22 24.09
N ALA A 223 -18.29 22.96 25.38
CA ALA A 223 -19.60 22.65 26.01
C ALA A 223 -20.12 21.18 26.17
N ALA A 224 -19.59 20.49 27.19
CA ALA A 224 -20.22 19.64 28.25
C ALA A 224 -21.17 18.43 27.94
N PRO A 225 -21.41 17.47 28.89
CA PRO A 225 -20.63 17.01 30.06
C PRO A 225 -20.32 15.49 30.07
N ALA A 226 -19.36 15.13 30.94
CA ALA A 226 -18.97 13.82 31.46
C ALA A 226 -19.84 12.58 31.17
N LEU A 227 -19.24 11.55 30.58
CA LEU A 227 -19.42 10.13 30.98
C LEU A 227 -18.29 9.28 30.37
N LEU A 228 -17.47 8.71 31.26
CA LEU A 228 -16.58 7.55 31.05
C LEU A 228 -15.35 7.72 30.14
N GLU A 229 -14.41 8.56 30.57
CA GLU A 229 -12.99 8.31 30.28
C GLU A 229 -12.49 7.12 31.12
N ARG A 230 -12.15 6.00 30.47
CA ARG A 230 -11.19 5.03 30.99
C ARG A 230 -10.01 4.95 30.03
N SER A 231 -9.04 5.82 30.24
CA SER A 231 -7.76 5.80 29.52
C SER A 231 -6.95 4.53 29.84
N PRO A 232 -6.37 3.86 28.83
CA PRO A 232 -5.46 2.73 29.01
C PRO A 232 -4.02 3.25 29.15
N SER A 233 -3.65 3.78 30.31
CA SER A 233 -2.27 4.25 30.54
C SER A 233 -1.83 4.16 32.00
N LYS A 234 -2.29 3.14 32.73
CA LYS A 234 -1.83 2.81 34.09
C LYS A 234 -1.43 1.34 34.30
N LEU A 235 -0.91 0.67 33.27
CA LEU A 235 -0.38 -0.70 33.42
C LEU A 235 1.16 -0.80 33.40
N ALA A 236 1.87 0.32 33.20
CA ALA A 236 3.34 0.33 33.14
C ALA A 236 4.04 0.76 34.46
N LYS A 237 3.35 0.72 35.62
CA LYS A 237 3.92 1.24 36.89
C LYS A 237 3.97 0.21 38.04
N VAL A 238 4.01 -1.09 37.74
CA VAL A 238 4.08 -2.15 38.77
C VAL A 238 5.47 -2.81 38.90
N PHE A 239 6.44 -2.51 38.04
CA PHE A 239 7.80 -3.02 38.23
C PHE A 239 8.85 -1.91 38.07
N GLY A 240 9.52 -1.54 39.17
CA GLY A 240 10.84 -0.88 39.13
C GLY A 240 10.98 0.45 39.88
N GLY A 241 11.50 0.37 41.10
CA GLY A 241 12.68 1.13 41.57
C GLY A 241 12.75 2.66 41.43
N ARG A 242 12.64 3.32 42.58
CA ARG A 242 13.05 4.67 43.01
C ARG A 242 14.44 5.17 42.51
N ALA A 243 14.52 6.39 41.97
CA ALA A 243 15.43 7.55 42.29
C ALA A 243 15.46 8.60 41.11
N PRO A 244 16.06 9.81 41.21
CA PRO A 244 15.30 11.08 41.25
C PRO A 244 15.61 12.10 40.13
N ASP A 245 14.75 13.13 40.08
CA ASP A 245 14.84 14.49 39.52
C ASP A 245 16.06 14.89 38.65
N VAL A 246 15.84 15.07 37.35
CA VAL A 246 16.56 16.05 36.52
C VAL A 246 15.62 16.70 35.49
N ALA A 247 15.47 18.01 35.67
CA ALA A 247 15.23 19.09 34.71
C ALA A 247 14.32 18.88 33.48
N LYS A 248 13.25 19.68 33.49
CA LYS A 248 12.50 20.21 32.34
C LYS A 248 13.43 20.55 31.16
N ASN A 249 13.22 19.88 30.03
CA ASN A 249 13.46 20.51 28.73
C ASN A 249 12.29 20.17 27.81
N GLY A 250 11.46 21.17 27.53
CA GLY A 250 10.35 21.07 26.60
C GLY A 250 10.90 20.79 25.21
N ARG A 251 10.73 19.56 24.74
CA ARG A 251 10.94 19.22 23.34
C ARG A 251 9.67 19.60 22.60
N GLU A 252 9.68 20.78 22.00
CA GLU A 252 8.79 21.13 20.89
C GLU A 252 8.86 19.97 19.89
N ARG A 253 7.76 19.22 19.79
CA ARG A 253 7.59 18.20 18.76
C ARG A 253 7.24 18.93 17.47
N SER A 254 8.28 19.17 16.69
CA SER A 254 8.31 19.62 15.31
C SER A 254 7.07 19.24 14.49
N ASP A 255 6.47 20.27 13.88
CA ASP A 255 5.55 20.28 12.73
C ASP A 255 6.18 19.61 11.48
N SER A 256 6.65 18.36 11.60
CA SER A 256 7.35 17.69 10.50
C SER A 256 6.44 17.09 9.42
N GLU A 257 5.12 17.10 9.58
CA GLU A 257 4.19 16.54 8.58
C GLU A 257 3.93 17.50 7.40
N SER A 258 4.09 18.83 7.58
CA SER A 258 3.88 19.83 6.51
C SER A 258 5.10 20.03 5.59
N GLY A 259 6.24 19.39 5.89
CA GLY A 259 7.50 19.60 5.17
C GLY A 259 7.77 18.62 4.03
N CYS A 260 6.98 17.56 3.89
CA CYS A 260 7.24 16.49 2.92
C CYS A 260 6.45 16.62 1.61
N THR A 261 5.44 17.50 1.55
CA THR A 261 4.60 17.64 0.37
C THR A 261 5.20 18.58 -0.67
N LEU A 262 5.16 18.21 -1.96
CA LEU A 262 5.54 19.09 -3.07
C LEU A 262 4.35 19.61 -3.86
N THR A 263 4.50 20.82 -4.40
CA THR A 263 3.53 21.39 -5.34
C THR A 263 3.63 20.71 -6.71
N VAL A 264 2.56 20.79 -7.49
CA VAL A 264 2.53 20.25 -8.86
C VAL A 264 3.60 20.90 -9.74
N GLU A 265 3.89 22.18 -9.55
CA GLU A 265 4.94 22.89 -10.29
C GLU A 265 6.34 22.37 -9.97
N ALA A 266 6.62 22.04 -8.70
CA ALA A 266 7.89 21.44 -8.31
C ALA A 266 8.05 20.04 -8.92
N LYS A 267 6.99 19.24 -8.89
CA LYS A 267 6.97 17.91 -9.53
C LYS A 267 7.13 18.00 -11.05
N LYS A 268 6.48 18.97 -11.69
CA LYS A 268 6.64 19.24 -13.12
C LYS A 268 8.11 19.45 -13.48
N GLN A 269 8.84 20.27 -12.70
CA GLN A 269 10.26 20.51 -12.94
C GLN A 269 11.10 19.23 -12.87
N PHE A 270 10.76 18.29 -11.99
CA PHE A 270 11.44 17.00 -11.93
C PHE A 270 11.17 16.14 -13.16
N VAL A 271 9.92 16.08 -13.64
CA VAL A 271 9.60 15.30 -14.85
C VAL A 271 10.23 15.95 -16.09
N ASP A 272 10.15 17.28 -16.21
CA ASP A 272 10.72 18.05 -17.34
C ASP A 272 12.23 17.83 -17.48
N ARG A 273 12.95 17.58 -16.38
CA ARG A 273 14.37 17.24 -16.40
C ARG A 273 14.68 15.98 -17.23
N TYR A 274 13.75 15.02 -17.26
CA TYR A 274 13.94 13.73 -17.92
C TYR A 274 13.10 13.55 -19.18
N LEU A 275 11.97 14.27 -19.30
CA LEU A 275 11.02 14.25 -20.41
C LEU A 275 10.63 15.69 -20.83
N PRO A 276 11.57 16.48 -21.40
CA PRO A 276 11.28 17.86 -21.77
C PRO A 276 10.18 17.94 -22.83
N GLY A 277 9.18 18.80 -22.59
CA GLY A 277 8.09 19.09 -23.54
C GLY A 277 6.91 18.12 -23.52
N VAL A 278 6.99 17.01 -22.77
CA VAL A 278 5.89 16.03 -22.64
C VAL A 278 4.97 16.39 -21.47
N VAL A 279 5.49 17.05 -20.44
CA VAL A 279 4.77 17.29 -19.18
C VAL A 279 3.58 18.24 -19.36
N ASP A 280 3.71 19.24 -20.22
CA ASP A 280 2.62 20.18 -20.53
C ASP A 280 1.42 19.49 -21.20
N GLU A 281 1.69 18.53 -22.09
CA GLU A 281 0.64 17.73 -22.73
C GLU A 281 -0.04 16.83 -21.69
N LEU A 282 0.74 16.18 -20.82
CA LEU A 282 0.20 15.33 -19.75
C LEU A 282 -0.68 16.13 -18.77
N LEU A 283 -0.26 17.32 -18.37
CA LEU A 283 -1.06 18.18 -17.48
C LEU A 283 -2.35 18.64 -18.16
N LYS A 284 -2.28 19.02 -19.44
CA LYS A 284 -3.46 19.38 -20.23
C LYS A 284 -4.45 18.22 -20.33
N ASP A 285 -3.96 17.00 -20.54
CA ASP A 285 -4.80 15.81 -20.58
C ASP A 285 -5.42 15.52 -19.20
N LEU A 286 -4.67 15.71 -18.12
CA LEU A 286 -5.16 15.56 -16.75
C LEU A 286 -6.33 16.53 -16.45
N ASP A 287 -6.19 17.80 -16.85
CA ASP A 287 -7.22 18.84 -16.70
C ASP A 287 -8.46 18.55 -17.57
N THR A 288 -8.23 18.07 -18.80
CA THR A 288 -9.30 17.83 -19.79
C THR A 288 -10.13 16.61 -19.44
N TYR A 289 -9.48 15.50 -19.11
CA TYR A 289 -10.15 14.21 -18.94
C TYR A 289 -10.51 13.90 -17.49
N LYS A 290 -9.92 14.58 -16.50
CA LYS A 290 -10.08 14.29 -15.07
C LYS A 290 -10.10 12.79 -14.78
N PRO A 291 -9.04 12.05 -15.15
CA PRO A 291 -9.06 10.58 -15.20
C PRO A 291 -9.38 9.91 -13.85
N PHE A 292 -9.23 10.63 -12.73
CA PHE A 292 -9.56 10.17 -11.37
C PHE A 292 -10.91 10.69 -10.85
N GLY A 293 -11.82 11.13 -11.73
CA GLY A 293 -13.21 11.44 -11.39
C GLY A 293 -13.43 12.64 -10.47
N GLY A 294 -12.45 13.53 -10.32
CA GLY A 294 -12.54 14.69 -9.41
C GLY A 294 -12.53 14.34 -7.92
N ILE A 295 -12.19 13.10 -7.56
CA ILE A 295 -12.13 12.64 -6.15
C ILE A 295 -10.89 13.22 -5.43
N LEU A 296 -9.88 13.65 -6.19
CA LEU A 296 -8.64 14.27 -5.70
C LEU A 296 -8.71 15.82 -5.71
N SER A 297 -9.90 16.40 -5.89
CA SER A 297 -10.15 17.86 -5.92
C SER A 297 -10.75 18.37 -4.62
#